data_AF-A0AB34IMD8-F1
#
_entry.id   AF-A0AB34IMD8-F1
#
_cell.length_a   1.000
_cell.length_b   1.000
_cell.length_c   1.000
_cell.angle_alpha   90.00
_cell.angle_beta   90.00
_cell.angle_gamma   90.00
#
_symmetry.space_group_name_H-M   'P 1'
#
loop_
_entity.id
_entity.type
_entity.pdbx_description
1 polymer ?
#
loop_
_entity_poly.entity_id
_entity_poly.type
_entity_poly.pdbx_seq_one_letter_code
_entity_poly.pdbx_strand_id
1 'polypeptide(L)'
;MQAWLRGDARMLAGLPANAPFFRALHAQTMAISRRGCHVAALSTALLTLSLDRVSDPTRMRLLIDGLALRAERAHTLWLLDQSYQEELRQLPGWAFSIALALRQIHSYSSAAPPIGTAAAAAAAAARGESEWEDGGTAALRRALLTFPAMLPAALQSCCGGNPAATALSARWQRVVSPLIAVAELHFGSATLQHMHALYWERVSDIWKHDALHWLQSTASSLLTELECEIGLVQTDEGSQGNGGLEPLSAVSQLKELSARARSWYPSNAPNSLHGSDFARLRAEQVVIPEEEAPPQPPPPLAVPAGEAAAAAVRDAGGGGDPADGRRGELGELAPLEEECDALAERVDEMEKMVRRGVAPQLRAVIDGRLKSLDERLTQHMCSVDAVDAGEGVRDGKRNLTRRMDELCARLADVIANFSE
;
A
#
# COMPACT_ATOMS: atom_id res chain seq x y z
N MET A 1 47.95 3.33 -2.08
CA MET A 1 47.09 4.47 -2.43
C MET A 1 45.66 4.12 -2.03
N GLN A 2 45.18 4.76 -0.96
CA GLN A 2 44.22 4.21 0.01
C GLN A 2 42.77 4.08 -0.55
N ALA A 3 42.12 2.95 -0.26
CA ALA A 3 40.76 2.62 -0.69
C ALA A 3 39.69 3.67 -0.33
N TRP A 4 39.94 4.49 0.69
CA TRP A 4 39.04 5.58 1.08
C TRP A 4 38.96 6.73 0.05
N LEU A 5 40.00 6.96 -0.76
CA LEU A 5 39.97 7.98 -1.84
C LEU A 5 39.14 7.52 -3.05
N ARG A 6 38.90 6.22 -3.19
CA ARG A 6 38.05 5.63 -4.25
C ARG A 6 36.59 5.46 -3.81
N GLY A 7 36.26 5.78 -2.56
CA GLY A 7 34.93 5.52 -2.00
C GLY A 7 34.67 4.03 -1.71
N ASP A 8 35.72 3.22 -1.56
CA ASP A 8 35.64 1.78 -1.26
C ASP A 8 35.77 1.45 0.23
N ALA A 9 35.88 2.48 1.08
CA ALA A 9 35.81 2.29 2.52
C ALA A 9 34.39 1.88 2.92
N ARG A 10 34.21 0.60 3.25
CA ARG A 10 32.94 0.04 3.75
C ARG A 10 32.98 -0.01 5.26
N MET A 11 31.88 0.37 5.91
CA MET A 11 31.68 0.20 7.34
C MET A 11 30.54 -0.80 7.51
N LEU A 12 30.85 -2.04 7.86
CA LEU A 12 29.83 -3.09 7.96
C LEU A 12 28.91 -2.82 9.15
N ALA A 13 27.60 -2.75 8.90
CA ALA A 13 26.61 -2.52 9.94
C ALA A 13 26.43 -3.73 10.86
N GLY A 14 26.82 -4.92 10.41
CA GLY A 14 26.81 -6.14 11.21
C GLY A 14 27.73 -6.11 12.42
N LEU A 15 28.68 -5.16 12.49
CA LEU A 15 29.50 -4.94 13.68
C LEU A 15 28.76 -4.04 14.68
N PRO A 16 28.45 -4.50 15.91
CA PRO A 16 27.69 -3.72 16.89
C PRO A 16 28.31 -2.36 17.22
N ALA A 17 29.64 -2.24 17.13
CA ALA A 17 30.38 -1.00 17.35
C ALA A 17 30.04 0.11 16.34
N ASN A 18 29.59 -0.25 15.13
CA ASN A 18 29.25 0.70 14.07
C ASN A 18 27.79 1.17 14.14
N ALA A 19 26.91 0.43 14.83
CA ALA A 19 25.48 0.74 14.89
C ALA A 19 25.14 2.14 15.41
N PRO A 20 25.82 2.70 16.44
CA PRO A 20 25.59 4.09 16.87
C PRO A 20 25.87 5.11 15.76
N PHE A 21 26.88 4.88 14.93
CA PHE A 21 27.23 5.79 13.84
C PHE A 21 26.18 5.82 12.74
N PHE A 22 25.68 4.65 12.31
CA PHE A 22 24.55 4.56 11.37
C PHE A 22 23.30 5.25 11.91
N ARG A 23 22.96 5.06 13.19
CA ARG A 23 21.83 5.75 13.83
C ARG A 23 22.02 7.27 13.86
N ALA A 24 23.22 7.75 14.15
CA ALA A 24 23.52 9.17 14.14
C ALA A 24 23.38 9.78 12.73
N LEU A 25 23.89 9.10 11.70
CA LEU A 25 23.72 9.53 10.31
C LEU A 25 22.26 9.55 9.86
N HIS A 26 21.47 8.56 10.29
CA HIS A 26 20.05 8.52 10.02
C HIS A 26 19.30 9.67 10.70
N ALA A 27 19.53 9.87 12.00
CA ALA A 27 18.94 10.99 12.75
C ALA A 27 19.31 12.34 12.12
N GLN A 28 20.57 12.51 11.70
CA GLN A 28 21.03 13.70 11.01
C GLN A 28 20.33 13.89 9.67
N THR A 29 20.18 12.84 8.87
CA THR A 29 19.46 12.88 7.59
C THR A 29 18.02 13.35 7.80
N MET A 30 17.33 12.82 8.82
CA MET A 30 15.96 13.23 9.15
C MET A 30 15.88 14.68 9.65
N ALA A 31 16.83 15.10 10.50
CA ALA A 31 16.89 16.48 10.99
C ALA A 31 17.10 17.48 9.85
N ILE A 32 18.03 17.21 8.92
CA ILE A 32 18.28 18.05 7.75
C ILE A 32 17.05 18.07 6.82
N SER A 33 16.43 16.91 6.60
CA SER A 33 15.23 16.80 5.74
C SER A 33 14.06 17.64 6.28
N ARG A 34 13.81 17.60 7.60
CA ARG A 34 12.74 18.40 8.24
C ARG A 34 12.96 19.91 8.15
N ARG A 35 14.23 20.34 8.02
CA ARG A 35 14.60 21.75 7.80
C ARG A 35 14.48 22.20 6.34
N GLY A 36 14.04 21.33 5.43
CA GLY A 36 13.92 21.64 4.00
C GLY A 36 15.25 21.61 3.23
N CYS A 37 16.34 21.18 3.86
CA CYS A 37 17.66 21.13 3.22
C CYS A 37 17.85 19.83 2.41
N HIS A 38 16.99 19.58 1.42
CA HIS A 38 16.87 18.29 0.73
C HIS A 38 18.15 17.84 0.02
N VAL A 39 18.94 18.77 -0.54
CA VAL A 39 20.23 18.45 -1.17
C VAL A 39 21.24 17.86 -0.18
N ALA A 40 21.34 18.47 1.01
CA ALA A 40 22.24 17.99 2.07
C ALA A 40 21.74 16.68 2.69
N ALA A 41 20.41 16.55 2.87
CA ALA A 41 19.79 15.33 3.36
C ALA A 41 20.06 14.17 2.38
N LEU A 42 19.84 14.38 1.07
CA LEU A 42 20.14 13.40 0.04
C LEU A 42 21.62 12.98 0.06
N SER A 43 22.53 13.95 0.15
CA SER A 43 23.96 13.66 0.20
C SER A 43 24.35 12.81 1.42
N THR A 44 23.73 13.08 2.57
CA THR A 44 23.93 12.31 3.81
C THR A 44 23.32 10.90 3.70
N ALA A 45 22.14 10.77 3.08
CA ALA A 45 21.50 9.49 2.83
C ALA A 45 22.34 8.61 1.88
N LEU A 46 22.85 9.18 0.79
CA LEU A 46 23.73 8.50 -0.16
C LEU A 46 25.07 8.10 0.49
N LEU A 47 25.64 8.97 1.33
CA LEU A 47 26.82 8.63 2.11
C LEU A 47 26.55 7.43 3.02
N THR A 48 25.45 7.46 3.77
CA THR A 48 25.06 6.38 4.68
C THR A 48 24.89 5.06 3.91
N LEU A 49 24.20 5.09 2.77
CA LEU A 49 24.04 3.91 1.91
C LEU A 49 25.39 3.42 1.34
N SER A 50 26.33 4.33 1.04
CA SER A 50 27.65 3.96 0.50
C SER A 50 28.54 3.19 1.48
N LEU A 51 28.31 3.37 2.79
CA LEU A 51 29.05 2.70 3.86
C LEU A 51 28.69 1.21 3.95
N ASP A 52 27.41 0.88 3.82
CA ASP A 52 26.90 -0.50 3.76
C ASP A 52 25.68 -0.60 2.82
N ARG A 53 25.96 -0.87 1.55
CA ARG A 53 24.94 -0.95 0.49
C ARG A 53 24.08 -2.20 0.57
N VAL A 54 24.63 -3.28 1.13
CA VAL A 54 24.01 -4.61 1.12
C VAL A 54 23.02 -4.71 2.27
N SER A 55 23.45 -4.36 3.49
CA SER A 55 22.57 -4.50 4.66
C SER A 55 21.57 -3.34 4.80
N ASP A 56 21.90 -2.14 4.30
CA ASP A 56 21.12 -0.91 4.45
C ASP A 56 20.43 -0.82 5.83
N PRO A 57 21.21 -0.74 6.93
CA PRO A 57 20.71 -0.96 8.29
C PRO A 57 19.68 0.08 8.73
N THR A 58 19.70 1.24 8.09
CA THR A 58 18.82 2.39 8.36
C THR A 58 17.76 2.59 7.28
N ARG A 59 17.69 1.67 6.30
CA ARG A 59 16.76 1.68 5.16
C ARG A 59 16.74 2.98 4.37
N MET A 60 17.92 3.51 4.06
CA MET A 60 18.08 4.75 3.29
C MET A 60 17.47 4.66 1.90
N ARG A 61 17.40 3.45 1.31
CA ARG A 61 16.75 3.22 0.00
C ARG A 61 15.31 3.76 -0.05
N LEU A 62 14.59 3.72 1.07
CA LEU A 62 13.20 4.20 1.16
C LEU A 62 13.07 5.71 1.24
N LEU A 63 14.16 6.42 1.53
CA LEU A 63 14.16 7.86 1.76
C LEU A 63 14.77 8.60 0.57
N ILE A 64 15.73 7.95 -0.11
CA ILE A 64 16.49 8.53 -1.21
C ILE A 64 15.57 8.94 -2.37
N ASP A 65 14.55 8.16 -2.68
CA ASP A 65 13.58 8.43 -3.75
C ASP A 65 12.89 9.79 -3.57
N GLY A 66 12.24 10.01 -2.43
CA GLY A 66 11.56 11.25 -2.11
C GLY A 66 12.53 12.43 -1.91
N LEU A 67 13.71 12.19 -1.33
CA LEU A 67 14.74 13.22 -1.16
C LEU A 67 15.33 13.67 -2.50
N ALA A 68 15.54 12.74 -3.45
CA ALA A 68 16.08 13.03 -4.77
C ALA A 68 15.11 13.88 -5.60
N LEU A 69 13.81 13.54 -5.56
CA LEU A 69 12.77 14.34 -6.21
C LEU A 69 12.69 15.76 -5.64
N ARG A 70 12.70 15.90 -4.30
CA ARG A 70 12.67 17.22 -3.64
C ARG A 70 13.94 18.05 -3.83
N ALA A 71 15.09 17.39 -4.00
CA ALA A 71 16.35 18.05 -4.27
C ALA A 71 16.53 18.39 -5.76
N GLU A 72 15.51 18.14 -6.61
CA GLU A 72 15.55 18.32 -8.06
C GLU A 72 16.70 17.54 -8.72
N ARG A 73 17.06 16.37 -8.16
CA ARG A 73 18.14 15.50 -8.63
C ARG A 73 17.60 14.21 -9.26
N ALA A 74 16.64 14.35 -10.16
CA ALA A 74 16.03 13.23 -10.91
C ALA A 74 17.06 12.30 -11.57
N HIS A 75 18.13 12.87 -12.15
CA HIS A 75 19.22 12.10 -12.77
C HIS A 75 19.96 11.18 -11.78
N THR A 76 20.06 11.58 -10.51
CA THR A 76 20.69 10.75 -9.47
C THR A 76 19.81 9.55 -9.17
N LEU A 77 18.49 9.75 -9.12
CA LEU A 77 17.54 8.66 -8.91
C LEU A 77 17.59 7.65 -10.07
N TRP A 78 17.60 8.15 -11.31
CA TRP A 78 17.74 7.31 -12.50
C TRP A 78 19.05 6.52 -12.52
N LEU A 79 20.19 7.14 -12.17
CA LEU A 79 21.47 6.44 -12.13
C LEU A 79 21.47 5.31 -11.09
N LEU A 80 20.84 5.53 -9.93
CA LEU A 80 20.67 4.50 -8.91
C LEU A 80 19.74 3.39 -9.40
N ASP A 81 18.65 3.74 -10.06
CA ASP A 81 17.73 2.77 -10.67
C ASP A 81 18.46 1.89 -11.69
N GLN A 82 19.33 2.45 -12.53
CA GLN A 82 20.15 1.65 -13.45
C GLN A 82 21.21 0.77 -12.75
N SER A 83 21.64 1.16 -11.55
CA SER A 83 22.68 0.42 -10.82
C SER A 83 22.13 -0.79 -10.06
N TYR A 84 20.88 -0.70 -9.58
CA TYR A 84 20.26 -1.74 -8.74
C TYR A 84 18.99 -2.35 -9.35
N GLN A 85 18.48 -1.76 -10.45
CA GLN A 85 17.35 -2.15 -11.29
C GLN A 85 16.21 -2.81 -10.53
N GLU A 86 16.13 -4.13 -10.60
CA GLU A 86 15.04 -4.93 -10.06
C GLU A 86 14.91 -4.85 -8.54
N GLU A 87 15.99 -4.68 -7.77
CA GLU A 87 15.90 -4.61 -6.31
C GLU A 87 15.16 -3.37 -5.81
N LEU A 88 15.37 -2.22 -6.48
CA LEU A 88 14.76 -0.97 -6.06
C LEU A 88 13.35 -0.82 -6.60
N ARG A 89 13.08 -1.31 -7.81
CA ARG A 89 11.73 -1.33 -8.40
C ARG A 89 10.73 -2.22 -7.64
N GLN A 90 11.21 -3.08 -6.73
CA GLN A 90 10.39 -3.81 -5.73
C GLN A 90 9.78 -2.92 -4.64
N LEU A 91 10.37 -1.74 -4.42
CA LEU A 91 9.86 -0.77 -3.47
C LEU A 91 8.79 0.10 -4.16
N PRO A 92 7.55 0.16 -3.63
CA PRO A 92 6.47 0.91 -4.25
C PRO A 92 6.83 2.39 -4.42
N GLY A 93 7.44 3.01 -3.41
CA GLY A 93 7.87 4.42 -3.49
C GLY A 93 8.88 4.68 -4.60
N TRP A 94 9.84 3.77 -4.78
CA TRP A 94 10.86 3.90 -5.80
C TRP A 94 10.28 3.76 -7.21
N ALA A 95 9.41 2.76 -7.43
CA ALA A 95 8.76 2.52 -8.73
C ALA A 95 7.94 3.73 -9.22
N PHE A 96 7.26 4.43 -8.30
CA PHE A 96 6.54 5.67 -8.64
C PHE A 96 7.50 6.86 -8.81
N SER A 97 8.52 6.96 -7.94
CA SER A 97 9.48 8.07 -7.99
C SER A 97 10.33 8.05 -9.25
N ILE A 98 10.73 6.88 -9.75
CA ILE A 98 11.51 6.77 -10.99
C ILE A 98 10.69 7.24 -12.20
N ALA A 99 9.40 6.92 -12.25
CA ALA A 99 8.53 7.39 -13.32
C ALA A 99 8.45 8.92 -13.33
N LEU A 100 8.33 9.55 -12.16
CA LEU A 100 8.32 10.99 -12.04
C LEU A 100 9.69 11.61 -12.38
N ALA A 101 10.79 10.96 -11.99
CA ALA A 101 12.14 11.41 -12.34
C ALA A 101 12.39 11.35 -13.85
N LEU A 102 11.95 10.29 -14.53
CA LEU A 102 12.04 10.17 -15.99
C LEU A 102 11.25 11.29 -16.68
N ARG A 103 10.05 11.60 -16.20
CA ARG A 103 9.25 12.75 -16.67
C ARG A 103 9.99 14.08 -16.50
N GLN A 104 10.58 14.30 -15.33
CA GLN A 104 11.39 15.50 -15.05
C GLN A 104 12.59 15.58 -16.01
N ILE A 105 13.35 14.49 -16.17
CA ILE A 105 14.49 14.42 -17.10
C ILE A 105 14.06 14.73 -18.53
N HIS A 106 12.96 14.15 -19.00
CA HIS A 106 12.40 14.41 -20.33
C HIS A 106 12.06 15.89 -20.52
N SER A 107 11.39 16.51 -19.53
CA SER A 107 11.07 17.94 -19.57
C SER A 107 12.32 18.83 -19.61
N TYR A 108 13.38 18.47 -18.87
CA TYR A 108 14.65 19.19 -18.87
C TYR A 108 15.47 18.94 -20.13
N SER A 109 15.34 17.79 -20.79
CA SER A 109 16.02 17.50 -22.06
C SER A 109 15.39 18.27 -23.22
N SER A 110 14.12 18.62 -23.12
CA SER A 110 13.43 19.52 -24.05
C SER A 110 13.74 21.00 -23.79
N ALA A 111 14.30 21.35 -22.63
CA ALA A 111 14.77 22.68 -22.26
C ALA A 111 16.31 22.73 -22.20
N ALA A 112 16.94 23.90 -22.15
CA ALA A 112 18.41 23.96 -22.04
C ALA A 112 18.87 23.38 -20.70
N PRO A 113 19.86 22.45 -20.66
CA PRO A 113 20.24 21.78 -19.43
C PRO A 113 20.96 22.73 -18.46
N PRO A 114 20.64 22.71 -17.15
CA PRO A 114 21.41 23.45 -16.15
C PRO A 114 22.86 22.94 -16.04
N ILE A 115 23.76 23.83 -15.64
CA ILE A 115 25.20 23.58 -15.53
C ILE A 115 25.42 22.52 -14.44
N GLY A 116 25.79 21.29 -14.84
CA GLY A 116 26.01 20.13 -13.95
C GLY A 116 25.20 18.89 -14.33
N THR A 117 24.05 19.03 -14.99
CA THR A 117 23.24 17.89 -15.50
C THR A 117 23.64 17.46 -16.89
N ALA A 118 24.34 18.32 -17.65
CA ALA A 118 24.81 18.03 -19.00
C ALA A 118 25.74 16.81 -19.08
N ALA A 119 26.63 16.62 -18.10
CA ALA A 119 27.53 15.45 -18.07
C ALA A 119 26.78 14.15 -17.74
N ALA A 120 25.79 14.19 -16.86
CA ALA A 120 24.95 13.05 -16.52
C ALA A 120 23.99 12.68 -17.66
N ALA A 121 23.39 13.69 -18.31
CA ALA A 121 22.55 13.53 -19.49
C ALA A 121 23.36 13.01 -20.70
N ALA A 122 24.59 13.52 -20.91
CA ALA A 122 25.49 13.01 -21.95
C ALA A 122 25.94 11.57 -21.67
N ALA A 123 26.22 11.21 -20.41
CA ALA A 123 26.57 9.84 -20.01
C ALA A 123 25.36 8.89 -20.09
N ALA A 124 24.14 9.39 -19.95
CA ALA A 124 22.90 8.65 -20.15
C ALA A 124 22.61 8.43 -21.64
N ALA A 125 22.68 9.51 -22.44
CA ALA A 125 22.53 9.46 -23.89
C ALA A 125 23.58 8.54 -24.55
N ALA A 126 24.81 8.52 -24.03
CA ALA A 126 25.87 7.62 -24.50
C ALA A 126 25.62 6.13 -24.22
N ARG A 127 24.68 5.78 -23.32
CA ARG A 127 24.31 4.38 -23.01
C ARG A 127 23.14 3.85 -23.85
N GLY A 128 22.48 4.69 -24.65
CA GLY A 128 21.48 4.25 -25.63
C GLY A 128 20.21 3.67 -25.02
N GLU A 129 19.65 4.29 -23.98
CA GLU A 129 18.39 3.83 -23.36
C GLU A 129 17.23 4.78 -23.66
N SER A 130 16.21 4.26 -24.34
CA SER A 130 15.01 4.98 -24.79
C SER A 130 13.96 5.18 -23.68
N GLU A 131 14.25 4.81 -22.43
CA GLU A 131 13.25 4.76 -21.33
C GLU A 131 12.70 6.15 -20.92
N TRP A 132 13.35 7.26 -21.30
CA TRP A 132 12.82 8.62 -21.07
C TRP A 132 12.09 9.21 -22.29
N GLU A 133 12.08 8.53 -23.45
CA GLU A 133 11.48 9.08 -24.68
C GLU A 133 9.96 9.25 -24.56
N ASP A 134 9.31 8.38 -23.77
CA ASP A 134 7.88 8.42 -23.49
C ASP A 134 7.50 9.29 -22.27
N GLY A 135 8.47 10.05 -21.74
CA GLY A 135 8.29 10.89 -20.57
C GLY A 135 8.05 10.10 -19.27
N GLY A 136 8.48 8.84 -19.18
CA GLY A 136 8.30 7.98 -18.00
C GLY A 136 6.90 7.36 -17.89
N THR A 137 6.09 7.42 -18.95
CA THR A 137 4.71 6.93 -18.94
C THR A 137 4.65 5.41 -18.82
N ALA A 138 5.51 4.66 -19.53
CA ALA A 138 5.62 3.21 -19.41
C ALA A 138 6.08 2.79 -18.01
N ALA A 139 7.02 3.54 -17.42
CA ALA A 139 7.45 3.31 -16.04
C ALA A 139 6.30 3.51 -15.05
N LEU A 140 5.48 4.55 -15.22
CA LEU A 140 4.30 4.79 -14.40
C LEU A 140 3.25 3.68 -14.57
N ARG A 141 2.97 3.26 -15.81
CA ARG A 141 2.05 2.16 -16.11
C ARG A 141 2.50 0.86 -15.44
N ARG A 142 3.79 0.53 -15.55
CA ARG A 142 4.38 -0.63 -14.88
C ARG A 142 4.23 -0.53 -13.36
N ALA A 143 4.47 0.64 -12.76
CA ALA A 143 4.32 0.85 -11.32
C ALA A 143 2.85 0.67 -10.87
N LEU A 144 1.88 1.18 -11.64
CA LEU A 144 0.45 1.02 -11.37
C LEU A 144 -0.01 -0.44 -11.45
N LEU A 145 0.52 -1.21 -12.42
CA LEU A 145 0.22 -2.64 -12.55
C LEU A 145 0.90 -3.48 -11.47
N THR A 146 2.10 -3.09 -11.02
CA THR A 146 2.85 -3.81 -9.98
C THR A 146 2.29 -3.54 -8.59
N PHE A 147 1.88 -2.28 -8.32
CA PHE A 147 1.36 -1.83 -7.02
C PHE A 147 -0.02 -1.14 -7.18
N PRO A 148 -1.07 -1.86 -7.60
CA PRO A 148 -2.38 -1.29 -7.87
C PRO A 148 -3.06 -0.63 -6.66
N ALA A 149 -2.69 -1.02 -5.43
CA ALA A 149 -3.20 -0.40 -4.20
C ALA A 149 -2.62 1.00 -3.94
N MET A 150 -1.55 1.41 -4.64
CA MET A 150 -0.96 2.74 -4.50
C MET A 150 -1.85 3.84 -5.05
N LEU A 151 -2.62 3.58 -6.12
CA LEU A 151 -3.42 4.61 -6.78
C LEU A 151 -4.54 5.16 -5.87
N PRO A 152 -5.40 4.33 -5.23
CA PRO A 152 -6.39 4.84 -4.29
C PRO A 152 -5.76 5.67 -3.16
N ALA A 153 -4.63 5.21 -2.61
CA ALA A 153 -3.90 5.91 -1.56
C ALA A 153 -3.32 7.26 -2.05
N ALA A 154 -2.81 7.30 -3.29
CA ALA A 154 -2.34 8.51 -3.95
C ALA A 154 -3.46 9.53 -4.10
N LEU A 155 -4.60 9.10 -4.64
CA LEU A 155 -5.75 9.96 -4.91
C LEU A 155 -6.33 10.52 -3.60
N GLN A 156 -6.42 9.69 -2.55
CA GLN A 156 -6.85 10.14 -1.23
C GLN A 156 -5.91 11.20 -0.64
N SER A 157 -4.59 10.95 -0.72
CA SER A 157 -3.58 11.85 -0.14
C SER A 157 -3.41 13.16 -0.92
N CYS A 158 -3.55 13.12 -2.25
CA CYS A 158 -3.26 14.27 -3.12
C CYS A 158 -4.50 15.10 -3.50
N CYS A 159 -5.72 14.53 -3.47
CA CYS A 159 -6.92 15.15 -4.07
C CYS A 159 -7.98 15.63 -3.06
N GLY A 160 -7.85 15.33 -1.76
CA GLY A 160 -8.69 15.91 -0.69
C GLY A 160 -10.19 16.06 -1.01
N GLY A 161 -10.90 14.94 -1.26
CA GLY A 161 -12.36 14.94 -1.47
C GLY A 161 -12.83 15.34 -2.88
N ASN A 162 -11.93 15.49 -3.86
CA ASN A 162 -12.32 15.74 -5.26
C ASN A 162 -13.22 14.61 -5.80
N PRO A 163 -14.42 14.92 -6.34
CA PRO A 163 -15.36 13.92 -6.85
C PRO A 163 -14.81 13.13 -8.06
N ALA A 164 -14.02 13.75 -8.94
CA ALA A 164 -13.43 13.07 -10.09
C ALA A 164 -12.37 12.05 -9.67
N ALA A 165 -11.54 12.40 -8.67
CA ALA A 165 -10.56 11.48 -8.09
C ALA A 165 -11.25 10.32 -7.35
N THR A 166 -12.35 10.60 -6.66
CA THR A 166 -13.18 9.59 -5.98
C THR A 166 -13.81 8.63 -6.98
N ALA A 167 -14.36 9.16 -8.08
CA ALA A 167 -14.93 8.35 -9.17
C ALA A 167 -13.87 7.48 -9.86
N LEU A 168 -12.67 8.02 -10.11
CA LEU A 168 -11.55 7.26 -10.67
C LEU A 168 -11.09 6.14 -9.73
N SER A 169 -10.97 6.43 -8.43
CA SER A 169 -10.62 5.43 -7.41
C SER A 169 -11.66 4.30 -7.36
N ALA A 170 -12.95 4.65 -7.37
CA ALA A 170 -14.04 3.67 -7.40
C ALA A 170 -14.05 2.84 -8.69
N ARG A 171 -13.83 3.47 -9.86
CA ARG A 171 -13.70 2.76 -11.15
C ARG A 171 -12.49 1.83 -11.14
N TRP A 172 -11.36 2.28 -10.61
CA TRP A 172 -10.14 1.48 -10.48
C TRP A 172 -10.37 0.26 -9.60
N GLN A 173 -10.94 0.45 -8.41
CA GLN A 173 -11.27 -0.66 -7.51
C GLN A 173 -12.24 -1.65 -8.16
N ARG A 174 -13.27 -1.16 -8.86
CA ARG A 174 -14.25 -2.03 -9.54
C ARG A 174 -13.64 -2.95 -10.59
N VAL A 175 -12.66 -2.46 -11.36
CA VAL A 175 -12.04 -3.24 -12.46
C VAL A 175 -10.89 -4.07 -11.94
N VAL A 176 -10.03 -3.48 -11.11
CA VAL A 176 -8.78 -4.08 -10.69
C VAL A 176 -8.97 -5.00 -9.48
N SER A 177 -9.90 -4.71 -8.55
CA SER A 177 -10.14 -5.56 -7.37
C SER A 177 -10.55 -7.01 -7.73
N PRO A 178 -11.46 -7.25 -8.70
CA PRO A 178 -11.74 -8.59 -9.17
C PRO A 178 -10.49 -9.27 -9.74
N LEU A 179 -9.71 -8.60 -10.59
CA LEU A 179 -8.47 -9.16 -11.15
C LEU A 179 -7.43 -9.47 -10.05
N ILE A 180 -7.39 -8.63 -9.02
CA ILE A 180 -6.52 -8.77 -7.86
C ILE A 180 -6.84 -10.04 -7.08
N ALA A 181 -8.10 -10.19 -6.70
CA ALA A 181 -8.53 -11.34 -5.90
C ALA A 181 -8.59 -12.64 -6.72
N VAL A 182 -8.45 -12.57 -8.06
CA VAL A 182 -8.31 -13.73 -8.96
C VAL A 182 -6.87 -14.26 -8.98
N ALA A 183 -5.88 -13.37 -8.93
CA ALA A 183 -4.47 -13.77 -8.97
C ALA A 183 -3.88 -14.03 -7.57
N GLU A 184 -4.73 -14.23 -6.54
CA GLU A 184 -4.36 -14.40 -5.13
C GLU A 184 -3.38 -13.32 -4.62
N LEU A 185 -3.47 -12.13 -5.21
CA LEU A 185 -2.51 -11.07 -4.97
C LEU A 185 -2.82 -10.43 -3.63
N HIS A 186 -2.07 -10.83 -2.63
CA HIS A 186 -2.20 -10.30 -1.29
C HIS A 186 -1.52 -8.93 -1.17
N PHE A 187 -2.25 -7.88 -1.58
CA PHE A 187 -1.93 -6.48 -1.26
C PHE A 187 -2.27 -6.11 0.20
N GLY A 188 -2.70 -7.11 1.00
CA GLY A 188 -3.10 -6.97 2.40
C GLY A 188 -1.95 -7.05 3.41
N SER A 189 -0.69 -7.22 2.98
CA SER A 189 0.43 -7.16 3.92
C SER A 189 0.47 -5.79 4.59
N ALA A 190 0.34 -5.77 5.92
CA ALA A 190 0.39 -4.55 6.72
C ALA A 190 1.68 -3.76 6.45
N THR A 191 2.78 -4.44 6.13
CA THR A 191 4.06 -3.82 5.73
C THR A 191 3.92 -3.03 4.44
N LEU A 192 3.34 -3.62 3.39
CA LEU A 192 3.20 -2.96 2.10
C LEU A 192 2.28 -1.74 2.20
N GLN A 193 1.15 -1.88 2.92
CA GLN A 193 0.25 -0.76 3.21
C GLN A 193 0.95 0.37 3.99
N HIS A 194 1.78 0.00 4.98
CA HIS A 194 2.58 0.98 5.72
C HIS A 194 3.59 1.69 4.83
N MET A 195 4.27 0.98 3.92
CA MET A 195 5.18 1.58 2.95
C MET A 195 4.47 2.55 2.01
N HIS A 196 3.26 2.21 1.55
CA HIS A 196 2.43 3.10 0.74
C HIS A 196 2.12 4.39 1.48
N ALA A 197 1.64 4.30 2.73
CA ALA A 197 1.31 5.45 3.56
C ALA A 197 2.54 6.34 3.79
N LEU A 198 3.67 5.73 4.18
CA LEU A 198 4.93 6.45 4.40
C LEU A 198 5.42 7.18 3.14
N TYR A 199 5.28 6.56 1.97
CA TYR A 199 5.65 7.18 0.71
C TYR A 199 4.77 8.40 0.40
N TRP A 200 3.45 8.27 0.50
CA TRP A 200 2.54 9.38 0.17
C TRP A 200 2.61 10.52 1.17
N GLU A 201 2.76 10.23 2.47
CA GLU A 201 3.03 11.26 3.49
C GLU A 201 4.24 12.10 3.10
N ARG A 202 5.27 11.45 2.56
CA ARG A 202 6.46 12.14 2.11
C ARG A 202 6.24 12.82 0.77
N VAL A 203 5.75 12.19 -0.29
CA VAL A 203 5.92 12.73 -1.66
C VAL A 203 4.65 13.43 -2.17
N SER A 204 3.54 13.41 -1.43
CA SER A 204 2.24 13.99 -1.85
C SER A 204 2.32 15.41 -2.43
N ASP A 205 3.14 16.30 -1.86
CA ASP A 205 3.29 17.67 -2.38
C ASP A 205 3.86 17.73 -3.79
N ILE A 206 4.78 16.83 -4.14
CA ILE A 206 5.42 16.76 -5.46
C ILE A 206 4.44 16.21 -6.50
N TRP A 207 3.50 15.35 -6.06
CA TRP A 207 2.50 14.75 -6.93
C TRP A 207 1.32 15.67 -7.24
N LYS A 208 1.27 16.91 -6.73
CA LYS A 208 0.18 17.86 -7.02
C LYS A 208 0.26 18.40 -8.45
N HIS A 209 -0.80 19.07 -8.91
CA HIS A 209 -0.88 19.76 -10.20
C HIS A 209 -0.64 18.82 -11.40
N ASP A 210 0.35 19.11 -12.26
CA ASP A 210 0.60 18.40 -13.52
C ASP A 210 0.94 16.92 -13.32
N ALA A 211 1.65 16.58 -12.24
CA ALA A 211 1.97 15.20 -11.90
C ALA A 211 0.71 14.40 -11.55
N LEU A 212 -0.24 15.02 -10.84
CA LEU A 212 -1.52 14.41 -10.50
C LEU A 212 -2.37 14.19 -11.75
N HIS A 213 -2.48 15.20 -12.60
CA HIS A 213 -3.26 15.11 -13.83
C HIS A 213 -2.71 14.01 -14.74
N TRP A 214 -1.39 13.91 -14.85
CA TRP A 214 -0.74 12.83 -15.58
C TRP A 214 -0.96 11.45 -14.96
N LEU A 215 -0.92 11.34 -13.63
CA LEU A 215 -1.25 10.10 -12.93
C LEU A 215 -2.69 9.67 -13.25
N GLN A 216 -3.63 10.60 -13.16
CA GLN A 216 -5.05 10.36 -13.43
C GLN A 216 -5.31 10.00 -14.89
N SER A 217 -4.66 10.68 -15.85
CA SER A 217 -4.81 10.37 -17.27
C SER A 217 -4.22 9.02 -17.63
N THR A 218 -3.03 8.69 -17.09
CA THR A 218 -2.37 7.40 -17.30
C THR A 218 -3.19 6.26 -16.70
N ALA A 219 -3.69 6.43 -15.47
CA ALA A 219 -4.57 5.45 -14.83
C ALA A 219 -5.90 5.28 -15.60
N SER A 220 -6.48 6.38 -16.11
CA SER A 220 -7.73 6.32 -16.88
C SER A 220 -7.54 5.60 -18.21
N SER A 221 -6.44 5.86 -18.93
CA SER A 221 -6.09 5.15 -20.17
C SER A 221 -5.94 3.66 -19.92
N LEU A 222 -5.14 3.31 -18.90
CA LEU A 222 -4.89 1.92 -18.53
C LEU A 222 -6.18 1.20 -18.08
N LEU A 223 -7.10 1.90 -17.39
CA LEU A 223 -8.41 1.34 -17.06
C LEU A 223 -9.27 1.10 -18.29
N THR A 224 -9.29 2.01 -19.26
CA THR A 224 -10.05 1.82 -20.50
C THR A 224 -9.50 0.61 -21.26
N GLU A 225 -8.18 0.46 -21.36
CA GLU A 225 -7.56 -0.72 -21.96
C GLU A 225 -7.94 -2.03 -21.24
N LEU A 226 -7.86 -2.04 -19.90
CA LEU A 226 -8.28 -3.20 -19.11
C LEU A 226 -9.78 -3.51 -19.27
N GLU A 227 -10.64 -2.48 -19.28
CA GLU A 227 -12.08 -2.65 -19.46
C GLU A 227 -12.42 -3.18 -20.87
N CYS A 228 -11.72 -2.73 -21.91
CA CYS A 228 -11.84 -3.28 -23.26
C CYS A 228 -11.40 -4.75 -23.32
N GLU A 229 -10.25 -5.09 -22.73
CA GLU A 229 -9.75 -6.48 -22.68
C GLU A 229 -10.68 -7.42 -21.90
N ILE A 230 -11.35 -6.91 -20.86
CA ILE A 230 -12.32 -7.65 -20.04
C ILE A 230 -13.72 -7.66 -20.67
N GLY A 231 -13.95 -6.92 -21.76
CA GLY A 231 -15.24 -6.84 -22.45
C GLY A 231 -16.31 -6.03 -21.71
N LEU A 232 -15.92 -5.16 -20.78
CA LEU A 232 -16.84 -4.23 -20.08
C LEU A 232 -17.17 -2.98 -20.90
N VAL A 233 -16.36 -2.68 -21.91
CA VAL A 233 -16.56 -1.58 -22.87
C VAL A 233 -16.47 -2.19 -24.27
N GLN A 234 -17.49 -1.94 -25.10
CA GLN A 234 -17.42 -2.29 -26.53
C GLN A 234 -16.68 -1.18 -27.26
N THR A 235 -15.62 -1.53 -27.98
CA THR A 235 -15.01 -0.64 -28.97
C THR A 235 -15.77 -0.82 -30.28
N ASP A 236 -16.46 0.23 -30.72
CA ASP A 236 -16.98 0.35 -32.09
C ASP A 236 -15.80 0.52 -33.06
N GLU A 237 -14.98 -0.51 -33.27
CA GLU A 237 -13.98 -0.47 -34.34
C GLU A 237 -13.58 -1.88 -34.78
N GLY A 238 -14.14 -2.29 -35.92
CA GLY A 238 -13.53 -3.32 -36.74
C GLY A 238 -12.28 -2.73 -37.40
N SER A 239 -11.10 -3.19 -36.99
CA SER A 239 -9.89 -3.00 -37.78
C SER A 239 -9.07 -4.27 -37.77
N GLN A 240 -8.78 -4.72 -38.99
CA GLN A 240 -8.06 -5.94 -39.32
C GLN A 240 -6.60 -5.83 -38.84
N GLY A 241 -6.07 -6.97 -38.39
CA GLY A 241 -4.75 -7.09 -37.79
C GLY A 241 -3.60 -6.73 -38.72
N ASN A 242 -2.48 -6.38 -38.08
CA ASN A 242 -1.17 -6.39 -38.71
C ASN A 242 -0.18 -7.03 -37.75
N GLY A 243 0.42 -8.16 -38.15
CA GLY A 243 1.28 -9.02 -37.32
C GLY A 243 2.67 -8.43 -37.05
N GLY A 244 2.75 -7.47 -36.14
CA GLY A 244 3.93 -7.26 -35.29
C GLY A 244 3.78 -8.06 -34.01
N LEU A 245 4.86 -8.29 -33.24
CA LEU A 245 4.72 -8.84 -31.87
C LEU A 245 3.76 -7.91 -31.08
N GLU A 246 2.50 -8.33 -30.94
CA GLU A 246 1.50 -7.60 -30.17
C GLU A 246 2.02 -7.45 -28.74
N PRO A 247 2.02 -6.22 -28.18
CA PRO A 247 2.40 -6.02 -26.79
C PRO A 247 1.53 -6.93 -25.91
N LEU A 248 2.14 -7.61 -24.92
CA LEU A 248 1.42 -8.46 -23.96
C LEU A 248 0.17 -7.72 -23.47
N SER A 249 -0.99 -8.36 -23.50
CA SER A 249 -2.25 -7.77 -23.02
C SER A 249 -2.06 -7.19 -21.61
N ALA A 250 -2.69 -6.05 -21.31
CA ALA A 250 -2.59 -5.38 -20.02
C ALA A 250 -2.99 -6.30 -18.86
N VAL A 251 -3.98 -7.18 -19.07
CA VAL A 251 -4.36 -8.24 -18.12
C VAL A 251 -3.23 -9.26 -17.92
N SER A 252 -2.52 -9.64 -18.98
CA SER A 252 -1.39 -10.57 -18.90
C SER A 252 -0.20 -9.94 -18.14
N GLN A 253 0.11 -8.67 -18.44
CA GLN A 253 1.13 -7.91 -17.71
C GLN A 253 0.76 -7.74 -16.23
N LEU A 254 -0.52 -7.43 -15.95
CA LEU A 254 -1.02 -7.35 -14.58
C LEU A 254 -0.78 -8.68 -13.86
N LYS A 255 -1.15 -9.82 -14.44
CA LYS A 255 -0.92 -11.15 -13.85
C LYS A 255 0.56 -11.45 -13.62
N GLU A 256 1.43 -11.16 -14.58
CA GLU A 256 2.86 -11.41 -14.47
C GLU A 256 3.53 -10.55 -13.38
N LEU A 257 3.33 -9.23 -13.45
CA LEU A 257 3.95 -8.28 -12.53
C LEU A 257 3.46 -8.47 -11.10
N SER A 258 2.19 -8.83 -10.95
CA SER A 258 1.62 -9.09 -9.66
C SER A 258 2.06 -10.44 -9.07
N ALA A 259 2.22 -11.48 -9.89
CA ALA A 259 2.83 -12.74 -9.45
C ALA A 259 4.27 -12.52 -8.97
N ARG A 260 5.04 -11.66 -9.66
CA ARG A 260 6.36 -11.22 -9.20
C ARG A 260 6.28 -10.47 -7.87
N ALA A 261 5.33 -9.54 -7.71
CA ALA A 261 5.12 -8.82 -6.46
C ALA A 261 4.78 -9.74 -5.27
N ARG A 262 4.03 -10.82 -5.50
CA ARG A 262 3.73 -11.83 -4.47
C ARG A 262 5.00 -12.51 -3.94
N SER A 263 6.00 -12.75 -4.79
CA SER A 263 7.28 -13.33 -4.36
C SER A 263 8.06 -12.41 -3.41
N TRP A 264 7.85 -11.09 -3.51
CA TRP A 264 8.51 -10.09 -2.70
C TRP A 264 7.82 -9.88 -1.33
N TYR A 265 6.50 -10.09 -1.27
CA TYR A 265 5.68 -9.84 -0.07
C TYR A 265 4.75 -11.03 0.24
N PRO A 266 5.25 -12.13 0.85
CA PRO A 266 4.45 -13.32 1.13
C PRO A 266 3.45 -13.14 2.29
N SER A 267 2.23 -13.71 2.14
CA SER A 267 1.08 -13.53 3.06
C SER A 267 1.19 -14.28 4.39
N ASN A 268 1.86 -15.44 4.42
CA ASN A 268 1.88 -16.37 5.56
C ASN A 268 3.14 -16.25 6.44
N ALA A 269 3.87 -15.16 6.30
CA ALA A 269 5.04 -14.86 7.11
C ALA A 269 4.57 -14.10 8.38
N PRO A 270 4.41 -14.74 9.55
CA PRO A 270 4.16 -14.02 10.80
C PRO A 270 5.37 -13.13 11.07
N ASN A 271 5.28 -11.85 10.73
CA ASN A 271 6.38 -10.89 10.83
C ASN A 271 7.70 -11.32 10.15
N SER A 272 7.67 -12.32 9.25
CA SER A 272 8.87 -12.80 8.57
C SER A 272 9.16 -11.93 7.36
N LEU A 273 9.70 -10.76 7.67
CA LEU A 273 10.27 -9.80 6.76
C LEU A 273 11.60 -10.35 6.20
N HIS A 274 11.54 -11.27 5.24
CA HIS A 274 12.66 -11.43 4.29
C HIS A 274 12.59 -10.30 3.26
N GLY A 275 12.95 -9.10 3.74
CA GLY A 275 12.84 -7.84 3.02
C GLY A 275 12.79 -6.63 3.95
N SER A 276 13.60 -6.62 5.01
CA SER A 276 13.86 -5.47 5.91
C SER A 276 12.71 -5.06 6.85
N ASP A 277 12.83 -5.35 8.15
CA ASP A 277 11.85 -5.05 9.23
C ASP A 277 11.30 -3.61 9.37
N PHE A 278 10.16 -3.27 8.75
CA PHE A 278 9.56 -1.93 8.80
C PHE A 278 8.90 -1.52 10.14
N ALA A 279 8.55 -2.46 11.02
CA ALA A 279 7.71 -2.17 12.19
C ALA A 279 8.37 -1.29 13.28
N ARG A 280 9.70 -1.12 13.26
CA ARG A 280 10.43 -0.31 14.25
C ARG A 280 10.42 1.21 13.98
N LEU A 281 10.03 1.66 12.78
CA LEU A 281 10.17 3.07 12.39
C LEU A 281 9.14 4.02 13.04
N ARG A 282 8.02 3.52 13.56
CA ARG A 282 7.09 4.36 14.34
C ARG A 282 7.51 4.52 15.79
N ALA A 283 8.12 3.49 16.38
CA ALA A 283 8.58 3.50 17.77
C ALA A 283 9.90 4.28 17.96
N GLU A 284 10.68 4.45 16.90
CA GLU A 284 11.96 5.16 16.90
C GLU A 284 11.92 6.54 16.22
N GLN A 285 10.73 7.09 15.95
CA GLN A 285 10.63 8.54 15.81
C GLN A 285 11.04 9.14 17.15
N VAL A 286 12.31 9.52 17.26
CA VAL A 286 12.83 10.36 18.32
C VAL A 286 11.97 11.61 18.32
N VAL A 287 11.02 11.64 19.27
CA VAL A 287 10.46 12.87 19.80
C VAL A 287 11.69 13.64 20.28
N ILE A 288 12.12 14.61 19.47
CA ILE A 288 13.03 15.63 19.97
C ILE A 288 12.17 16.35 21.02
N PRO A 289 12.50 16.28 22.33
CA PRO A 289 11.77 17.05 23.30
C PRO A 289 11.78 18.50 22.84
N GLU A 290 10.59 19.10 22.78
CA GLU A 290 10.46 20.53 22.54
C GLU A 290 11.40 21.25 23.51
N GLU A 291 12.16 22.17 22.94
CA GLU A 291 13.11 23.02 23.63
C GLU A 291 12.44 23.58 24.89
N GLU A 292 13.01 23.22 26.05
CA GLU A 292 12.53 23.56 27.38
C GLU A 292 12.23 25.06 27.44
N ALA A 293 10.94 25.40 27.56
CA ALA A 293 10.52 26.78 27.78
C ALA A 293 11.26 27.33 29.02
N PRO A 294 11.71 28.60 29.00
CA PRO A 294 12.49 29.15 30.10
C PRO A 294 11.73 29.02 31.43
N PRO A 295 12.41 28.69 32.54
CA PRO A 295 11.77 28.32 33.79
C PRO A 295 10.89 29.46 34.30
N GLN A 296 9.61 29.15 34.56
CA GLN A 296 8.73 30.08 35.24
C GLN A 296 9.21 30.36 36.68
N PRO A 297 9.05 31.59 37.18
CA PRO A 297 9.43 31.93 38.55
C PRO A 297 8.57 31.13 39.56
N PRO A 298 9.12 30.78 40.72
CA PRO A 298 8.45 29.90 41.68
C PRO A 298 7.18 30.56 42.25
N PRO A 299 6.11 29.77 42.49
CA PRO A 299 4.90 30.28 43.13
C PRO A 299 5.14 30.63 44.60
N PRO A 300 4.45 31.64 45.15
CA PRO A 300 4.57 31.99 46.56
C PRO A 300 4.01 30.89 47.47
N LEU A 301 4.69 30.70 48.59
CA LEU A 301 4.45 29.71 49.64
C LEU A 301 2.99 29.70 50.13
N ALA A 302 2.39 28.51 50.17
CA ALA A 302 1.07 28.28 50.75
C ALA A 302 1.14 28.22 52.29
N VAL A 303 0.25 28.99 52.93
CA VAL A 303 -0.07 28.93 54.36
C VAL A 303 -1.19 27.89 54.59
N PRO A 304 -1.19 27.08 55.67
CA PRO A 304 -2.14 26.00 55.84
C PRO A 304 -3.37 26.36 56.70
N ALA A 305 -4.39 25.50 56.54
CA ALA A 305 -5.48 25.14 57.46
C ALA A 305 -6.85 25.84 57.35
N GLY A 306 -7.90 25.00 57.40
CA GLY A 306 -9.32 25.35 57.54
C GLY A 306 -10.21 24.46 56.66
N GLU A 307 -10.46 23.21 57.05
CA GLU A 307 -11.73 22.75 57.65
C GLU A 307 -12.98 22.88 56.75
N ALA A 308 -13.50 21.72 56.29
CA ALA A 308 -14.93 21.41 56.32
C ALA A 308 -15.16 19.97 55.79
N ALA A 309 -15.31 19.02 56.72
CA ALA A 309 -15.86 17.70 56.48
C ALA A 309 -17.17 17.57 57.27
N ALA A 310 -18.29 17.41 56.56
CA ALA A 310 -19.62 16.91 56.99
C ALA A 310 -20.57 17.24 55.83
N ALA A 311 -21.48 16.41 55.31
CA ALA A 311 -22.11 15.13 55.65
C ALA A 311 -22.50 14.50 54.27
N ALA A 312 -22.82 13.23 54.07
CA ALA A 312 -23.69 12.35 54.83
C ALA A 312 -23.52 10.91 54.31
N VAL A 313 -23.61 9.93 55.21
CA VAL A 313 -23.79 8.51 54.92
C VAL A 313 -24.85 7.97 55.89
N ARG A 314 -25.68 7.04 55.37
CA ARG A 314 -26.79 6.26 55.96
C ARG A 314 -28.18 6.82 55.59
N ASP A 315 -29.14 6.05 55.10
CA ASP A 315 -29.29 4.59 55.06
C ASP A 315 -30.36 4.17 54.04
N ALA A 316 -30.29 2.89 53.67
CA ALA A 316 -31.38 1.99 53.29
C ALA A 316 -32.22 2.22 52.01
N GLY A 317 -32.16 1.23 51.12
CA GLY A 317 -33.37 0.46 50.80
C GLY A 317 -33.74 0.26 49.34
N GLY A 318 -33.43 -0.93 48.82
CA GLY A 318 -34.37 -1.70 48.00
C GLY A 318 -34.31 -1.52 46.48
N GLY A 319 -34.12 -2.63 45.76
CA GLY A 319 -34.45 -2.76 44.34
C GLY A 319 -33.35 -3.38 43.47
N GLY A 320 -32.91 -4.60 43.81
CA GLY A 320 -32.15 -5.41 42.87
C GLY A 320 -33.09 -5.96 41.80
N ASP A 321 -32.97 -5.46 40.58
CA ASP A 321 -33.66 -5.94 39.39
C ASP A 321 -32.87 -7.11 38.77
N PRO A 322 -33.44 -8.32 38.57
CA PRO A 322 -32.70 -9.45 38.05
C PRO A 322 -32.78 -9.45 36.52
N ALA A 323 -31.99 -8.60 35.86
CA ALA A 323 -32.03 -8.51 34.39
C ALA A 323 -30.66 -8.36 33.70
N ASP A 324 -29.53 -8.58 34.38
CA ASP A 324 -28.20 -8.40 33.78
C ASP A 324 -27.34 -9.67 33.71
N GLY A 325 -27.99 -10.82 33.51
CA GLY A 325 -27.34 -12.13 33.34
C GLY A 325 -27.13 -12.57 31.89
N ARG A 326 -27.53 -11.80 30.88
CA ARG A 326 -27.56 -12.24 29.45
C ARG A 326 -26.50 -11.60 28.54
N ARG A 327 -25.47 -10.95 29.07
CA ARG A 327 -24.37 -10.37 28.26
C ARG A 327 -23.12 -11.25 28.16
N GLY A 328 -23.09 -12.40 28.85
CA GLY A 328 -21.93 -13.31 28.87
C GLY A 328 -21.94 -14.45 27.84
N GLU A 329 -23.08 -14.76 27.22
CA GLU A 329 -23.27 -16.04 26.49
C GLU A 329 -23.29 -15.92 24.94
N LEU A 330 -23.21 -14.70 24.38
CA LEU A 330 -23.18 -14.49 22.92
C LEU A 330 -21.77 -14.36 22.33
N GLY A 331 -20.72 -14.42 23.16
CA GLY A 331 -19.33 -14.17 22.73
C GLY A 331 -18.77 -15.20 21.74
N GLU A 332 -19.28 -16.43 21.75
CA GLU A 332 -18.78 -17.52 20.87
C GLU A 332 -19.36 -17.46 19.45
N LEU A 333 -20.55 -16.88 19.26
CA LEU A 333 -21.20 -16.76 17.95
C LEU A 333 -20.84 -15.47 17.21
N ALA A 334 -20.48 -14.40 17.92
CA ALA A 334 -20.11 -13.11 17.33
C ALA A 334 -19.07 -13.19 16.17
N PRO A 335 -17.95 -13.93 16.29
CA PRO A 335 -17.00 -14.05 15.18
C PRO A 335 -17.57 -14.81 13.98
N LEU A 336 -18.48 -15.77 14.22
CA LEU A 336 -19.13 -16.54 13.16
C LEU A 336 -20.20 -15.71 12.43
N GLU A 337 -20.86 -14.79 13.14
CA GLU A 337 -21.79 -13.82 12.57
C GLU A 337 -21.06 -12.81 11.67
N GLU A 338 -19.93 -12.25 12.11
CA GLU A 338 -19.11 -11.35 11.28
C GLU A 338 -18.59 -12.05 10.01
N GLU A 339 -18.15 -13.30 10.12
CA GLU A 339 -17.71 -14.06 8.94
C GLU A 339 -18.88 -14.42 8.01
N CYS A 340 -20.08 -14.67 8.55
CA CYS A 340 -21.28 -14.88 7.74
C CYS A 340 -21.69 -13.61 6.97
N ASP A 341 -21.58 -12.43 7.60
CA ASP A 341 -21.84 -11.15 6.93
C ASP A 341 -20.81 -10.89 5.81
N ALA A 342 -19.54 -11.18 6.06
CA ALA A 342 -18.48 -11.06 5.04
C ALA A 342 -18.67 -12.05 3.87
N LEU A 343 -19.15 -13.27 4.14
CA LEU A 343 -19.51 -14.23 3.09
C LEU A 343 -20.73 -13.77 2.29
N ALA A 344 -21.74 -13.18 2.95
CA ALA A 344 -22.91 -12.63 2.30
C ALA A 344 -22.56 -11.51 1.30
N GLU A 345 -21.70 -10.56 1.70
CA GLU A 345 -21.24 -9.50 0.80
C GLU A 345 -20.52 -10.07 -0.43
N ARG A 346 -19.71 -11.12 -0.26
CA ARG A 346 -18.99 -11.76 -1.36
C ARG A 346 -19.93 -12.50 -2.32
N VAL A 347 -20.97 -13.16 -1.81
CA VAL A 347 -22.01 -13.78 -2.65
C VAL A 347 -22.77 -12.71 -3.43
N ASP A 348 -23.13 -11.59 -2.79
CA ASP A 348 -23.78 -10.44 -3.44
C ASP A 348 -22.92 -9.85 -4.58
N GLU A 349 -21.61 -9.71 -4.36
CA GLU A 349 -20.67 -9.24 -5.38
C GLU A 349 -20.59 -10.19 -6.57
N MET A 350 -20.49 -11.49 -6.31
CA MET A 350 -20.45 -12.51 -7.37
C MET A 350 -21.75 -12.56 -8.16
N GLU A 351 -22.90 -12.46 -7.49
CA GLU A 351 -24.20 -12.41 -8.14
C GLU A 351 -24.33 -11.18 -9.06
N LYS A 352 -23.94 -9.99 -8.57
CA LYS A 352 -23.92 -8.76 -9.38
C LYS A 352 -22.97 -8.88 -10.57
N MET A 353 -21.86 -9.61 -10.43
CA MET A 353 -20.88 -9.82 -11.48
C MET A 353 -21.41 -10.76 -12.56
N VAL A 354 -21.99 -11.91 -12.18
CA VAL A 354 -22.59 -12.87 -13.11
C VAL A 354 -23.75 -12.24 -13.88
N ARG A 355 -24.62 -11.46 -13.20
CA ARG A 355 -25.75 -10.74 -13.84
C ARG A 355 -25.31 -9.70 -14.88
N ARG A 356 -24.09 -9.16 -14.78
CA ARG A 356 -23.56 -8.16 -15.72
C ARG A 356 -22.91 -8.77 -16.95
N GLY A 357 -22.81 -10.10 -17.02
CA GLY A 357 -22.13 -10.82 -18.07
C GLY A 357 -20.63 -10.93 -17.79
N VAL A 358 -20.10 -12.13 -17.99
CA VAL A 358 -18.70 -12.47 -17.73
C VAL A 358 -18.03 -12.82 -19.06
N ALA A 359 -16.91 -12.17 -19.37
CA ALA A 359 -16.14 -12.50 -20.55
C ALA A 359 -15.64 -13.96 -20.50
N PRO A 360 -15.60 -14.67 -21.66
CA PRO A 360 -15.22 -16.08 -21.72
C PRO A 360 -13.81 -16.36 -21.16
N GLN A 361 -12.92 -15.37 -21.21
CA GLN A 361 -11.55 -15.45 -20.68
C GLN A 361 -11.49 -15.51 -19.15
N LEU A 362 -12.54 -15.05 -18.47
CA LEU A 362 -12.68 -15.05 -17.02
C LEU A 362 -13.59 -16.18 -16.53
N ARG A 363 -14.15 -17.01 -17.42
CA ARG A 363 -15.09 -18.06 -17.02
C ARG A 363 -14.47 -19.09 -16.07
N ALA A 364 -13.29 -19.61 -16.43
CA ALA A 364 -12.57 -20.58 -15.58
C ALA A 364 -12.20 -20.01 -14.21
N VAL A 365 -12.00 -18.70 -14.15
CA VAL A 365 -11.62 -17.97 -12.94
C VAL A 365 -12.80 -17.76 -12.01
N ILE A 366 -13.95 -17.36 -12.57
CA ILE A 366 -15.18 -17.20 -11.79
C ILE A 366 -15.69 -18.55 -11.30
N ASP A 367 -15.57 -19.60 -12.12
CA ASP A 367 -15.85 -20.98 -11.71
C ASP A 367 -15.02 -21.39 -10.49
N GLY A 368 -13.71 -21.14 -10.50
CA GLY A 368 -12.83 -21.41 -9.35
C GLY A 368 -13.22 -20.64 -8.09
N ARG A 369 -13.71 -19.40 -8.22
CA ARG A 369 -14.18 -18.60 -7.09
C ARG A 369 -15.51 -19.09 -6.51
N LEU A 370 -16.44 -19.47 -7.37
CA LEU A 370 -17.73 -20.00 -6.93
C LEU A 370 -17.51 -21.30 -6.14
N LYS A 371 -16.60 -22.17 -6.62
CA LYS A 371 -16.16 -23.37 -5.89
C LYS A 371 -15.49 -23.06 -4.55
N SER A 372 -14.59 -22.07 -4.51
CA SER A 372 -13.94 -21.66 -3.26
C SER A 372 -14.93 -21.05 -2.26
N LEU A 373 -15.92 -20.29 -2.72
CA LEU A 373 -16.98 -19.75 -1.86
C LEU A 373 -17.89 -20.87 -1.32
N ASP A 374 -18.22 -21.85 -2.15
CA ASP A 374 -19.00 -23.02 -1.76
C ASP A 374 -18.27 -23.86 -0.70
N GLU A 375 -16.98 -24.10 -0.89
CA GLU A 375 -16.13 -24.82 0.07
C GLU A 375 -16.01 -24.06 1.41
N ARG A 376 -15.85 -22.73 1.37
CA ARG A 376 -15.81 -21.89 2.58
C ARG A 376 -17.16 -21.82 3.32
N LEU A 377 -18.26 -21.71 2.59
CA LEU A 377 -19.61 -21.78 3.20
C LEU A 377 -19.82 -23.13 3.88
N THR A 378 -19.42 -24.22 3.23
CA THR A 378 -19.51 -25.57 3.79
C THR A 378 -18.66 -25.72 5.05
N GLN A 379 -17.42 -25.21 5.03
CA GLN A 379 -16.53 -25.22 6.19
C GLN A 379 -17.08 -24.38 7.36
N HIS A 380 -17.70 -23.24 7.05
CA HIS A 380 -18.30 -22.37 8.05
C HIS A 380 -19.57 -23.00 8.65
N MET A 381 -20.38 -23.72 7.85
CA MET A 381 -21.53 -24.48 8.35
C MET A 381 -21.07 -25.56 9.34
N CYS A 382 -20.02 -26.31 9.00
CA CYS A 382 -19.44 -27.30 9.90
C CYS A 382 -18.95 -26.67 11.22
N SER A 383 -18.43 -25.45 11.16
CA SER A 383 -17.96 -24.71 12.34
C SER A 383 -19.12 -24.25 13.22
N VAL A 384 -20.22 -23.78 12.63
CA VAL A 384 -21.46 -23.44 13.33
C VAL A 384 -22.07 -24.69 13.98
N ASP A 385 -22.04 -25.83 13.29
CA ASP A 385 -22.54 -27.11 13.81
C ASP A 385 -21.70 -27.63 14.99
N ALA A 386 -20.40 -27.37 15.01
CA ALA A 386 -19.49 -27.75 16.08
C ALA A 386 -19.68 -26.94 17.40
N VAL A 387 -20.39 -25.80 17.36
CA VAL A 387 -20.68 -25.02 18.58
C VAL A 387 -21.69 -25.76 19.47
N ASP A 388 -21.32 -26.00 20.73
CA ASP A 388 -22.18 -26.67 21.71
C ASP A 388 -23.41 -25.82 22.05
N ALA A 389 -24.59 -26.41 21.86
CA ALA A 389 -25.86 -25.69 22.03
C ALA A 389 -26.29 -25.59 23.50
N GLY A 390 -25.70 -24.65 24.24
CA GLY A 390 -26.26 -24.17 25.51
C GLY A 390 -27.65 -23.54 25.33
N GLU A 391 -28.47 -23.50 26.38
CA GLU A 391 -29.87 -23.02 26.32
C GLU A 391 -30.00 -21.57 25.81
N GLY A 392 -28.98 -20.71 25.96
CA GLY A 392 -28.94 -19.34 25.44
C GLY A 392 -28.42 -19.18 24.00
N VAL A 393 -27.70 -20.17 23.46
CA VAL A 393 -26.99 -20.11 22.17
C VAL A 393 -27.81 -20.74 21.03
N ARG A 394 -28.80 -21.58 21.38
CA ARG A 394 -29.57 -22.39 20.44
C ARG A 394 -30.35 -21.55 19.42
N ASP A 395 -30.95 -20.43 19.83
CA ASP A 395 -31.70 -19.56 18.92
C ASP A 395 -30.79 -18.77 17.97
N GLY A 396 -29.63 -18.30 18.46
CA GLY A 396 -28.61 -17.64 17.65
C GLY A 396 -28.01 -18.58 16.60
N LYS A 397 -27.64 -19.80 17.02
CA LYS A 397 -27.18 -20.86 16.11
C LYS A 397 -28.22 -21.20 15.04
N ARG A 398 -29.51 -21.32 15.42
CA ARG A 398 -30.60 -21.59 14.47
C ARG A 398 -30.78 -20.47 13.46
N ASN A 399 -30.67 -19.21 13.88
CA ASN A 399 -30.73 -18.06 12.98
C ASN A 399 -29.54 -18.05 12.01
N LEU A 400 -28.33 -18.25 12.52
CA LEU A 400 -27.11 -18.30 11.71
C LEU A 400 -27.17 -19.44 10.69
N THR A 401 -27.59 -20.63 11.10
CA THR A 401 -27.77 -21.79 10.20
C THR A 401 -28.76 -21.45 9.08
N ARG A 402 -29.90 -20.81 9.40
CA ARG A 402 -30.88 -20.41 8.39
C ARG A 402 -30.31 -19.39 7.38
N ARG A 403 -29.53 -18.42 7.86
CA ARG A 403 -28.86 -17.44 6.99
C ARG A 403 -27.83 -18.12 6.07
N MET A 404 -27.10 -19.09 6.60
CA MET A 404 -26.13 -19.87 5.82
C MET A 404 -26.80 -20.74 4.76
N ASP A 405 -27.91 -21.41 5.09
CA ASP A 405 -28.70 -22.17 4.11
C ASP A 405 -29.21 -21.27 2.98
N GLU A 406 -29.67 -20.06 3.31
CA GLU A 406 -30.10 -19.05 2.34
C GLU A 406 -28.94 -18.60 1.44
N LEU A 407 -27.74 -18.39 1.99
CA LEU A 407 -26.55 -18.07 1.21
C LEU A 407 -26.11 -19.22 0.30
N CYS A 408 -26.18 -20.47 0.75
CA CYS A 408 -25.87 -21.63 -0.06
C CYS A 408 -26.85 -21.77 -1.23
N ALA A 409 -28.15 -21.58 -0.99
CA ALA A 409 -29.16 -21.59 -2.04
C ALA A 409 -28.89 -20.49 -3.09
N ARG A 410 -28.59 -19.27 -2.64
CA ARG A 410 -28.23 -18.16 -3.54
C ARG A 410 -26.97 -18.44 -4.34
N LEU A 411 -25.94 -19.00 -3.72
CA LEU A 411 -24.70 -19.35 -4.41
C LEU A 411 -24.94 -20.46 -5.45
N ALA A 412 -25.76 -21.47 -5.13
CA ALA A 412 -26.15 -22.51 -6.07
C ALA A 412 -26.88 -21.94 -7.29
N ASP A 413 -27.80 -20.98 -7.09
CA ASP A 413 -28.46 -20.28 -8.19
C ASP A 413 -27.47 -19.49 -9.04
N VAL A 414 -26.48 -18.82 -8.42
CA VAL A 414 -25.42 -18.10 -9.16
C VAL A 414 -24.56 -19.08 -9.97
N ILE A 415 -24.22 -20.25 -9.42
CA ILE A 415 -23.47 -21.30 -10.12
C ILE A 415 -24.27 -21.84 -11.31
N ALA A 416 -25.55 -22.13 -11.12
CA ALA A 416 -26.43 -22.63 -12.18
C ALA A 416 -26.53 -21.61 -13.33
N ASN A 417 -26.83 -20.35 -13.02
CA ASN A 417 -26.93 -19.27 -14.00
C ASN A 417 -25.60 -18.94 -14.71
N PHE A 418 -24.47 -19.28 -14.11
CA PHE A 418 -23.15 -19.08 -14.70
C PHE A 418 -22.73 -20.23 -15.63
N SER A 419 -23.30 -21.42 -15.42
CA SER A 419 -23.02 -22.63 -16.19
C SER A 419 -23.75 -22.66 -17.54
N GLU A 420 -24.89 -21.97 -17.64
CA GLU A 420 -25.62 -21.68 -18.88
C GLU A 420 -24.90 -20.60 -19.73
#